data_AF-A0A4U3A4N5-F1
#
_entry.id   AF-A0A4U3A4N5-F1
#
_cell.length_a   1.000
_cell.length_b   1.000
_cell.length_c   1.000
_cell.angle_alpha   90.00
_cell.angle_beta   90.00
_cell.angle_gamma   90.00
#
_symmetry.space_group_name_H-M   'P 1'
#
loop_
_entity.id
_entity.type
_entity.pdbx_description
1 polymer ?
#
loop_
_entity_poly.entity_id
_entity_poly.type
_entity_poly.pdbx_seq_one_letter_code
_entity_poly.pdbx_strand_id
1 'polypeptide(L)'
;MGTHGNRKSFIDSSYPNYVDINGRLTIDRSGFNVNQSVQYTNKNWMNYIDNSRTISELSIPGTHGSMALYGSILGHILINQTMNLDIQLNSGIRYIDIRCRHYYNSFPIHHDLAFQDAYFNDVLDSVINFLKQNPRETILMKVQEEIGTGAPPEGNTRTFNETFNSYLKGKEHYFWIPTNNSSNPINPTLGEVRGKIILLQNFPGSRQFGIDWSWLYVHDMWELDGSSQIYAKWEKVRDHFFRAMQNRNQIFVTHLSANGRISTLGDPKPWFVSSGFADRENNSLADQLSSNPSSNWPDNPRYHSTSGPIFYGGTNVLTTRRIRDGRFTHTGIIAADFPGKGLIDGTIALNFPGTLSGDFQIVTALNNSSVLDLNGINNVTLWSNNEGNHQRWNFTYDRSENAYVIRSVSNSNLALAWDTSSSNRNVFATPIGSLRQNEYYWILEKNGDGYIFKNKYNPNSNMVLTVVGGNHEGANIQMSERVSGNAQTFFNRFI
;
A
#
# COMPACT_ATOMS: atom_id res chain seq x y z
N MET A 1 7.79 -37.99 -9.94
CA MET A 1 8.41 -37.53 -8.67
C MET A 1 9.18 -36.24 -8.98
N GLY A 2 8.54 -35.08 -8.80
CA GLY A 2 9.14 -33.77 -9.07
C GLY A 2 9.48 -33.09 -7.76
N THR A 3 10.74 -32.72 -7.58
CA THR A 3 11.27 -32.10 -6.36
C THR A 3 10.91 -30.63 -6.28
N HIS A 4 10.29 -30.26 -5.15
CA HIS A 4 10.19 -28.90 -4.65
C HIS A 4 11.57 -28.25 -4.44
N GLY A 5 11.65 -26.92 -4.63
CA GLY A 5 12.64 -26.09 -3.94
C GLY A 5 13.22 -24.94 -4.77
N ASN A 6 12.64 -23.75 -4.64
CA ASN A 6 13.28 -22.59 -4.01
C ASN A 6 12.52 -21.30 -4.29
N ARG A 7 11.76 -20.85 -3.29
CA ARG A 7 11.29 -19.47 -3.16
C ARG A 7 12.50 -18.60 -2.82
N LYS A 8 12.91 -17.73 -3.74
CA LYS A 8 13.81 -16.61 -3.43
C LYS A 8 12.98 -15.32 -3.34
N SER A 9 12.38 -15.07 -2.18
CA SER A 9 12.01 -13.71 -1.79
C SER A 9 13.20 -13.10 -1.05
N PHE A 10 14.21 -12.68 -1.82
CA PHE A 10 15.31 -11.88 -1.32
C PHE A 10 15.09 -10.46 -1.85
N ILE A 11 14.84 -9.49 -0.96
CA ILE A 11 15.15 -8.10 -1.30
C ILE A 11 16.67 -8.02 -1.14
N ASP A 12 17.38 -8.07 -2.26
CA ASP A 12 18.83 -8.06 -2.33
C ASP A 12 19.39 -6.74 -1.76
N SER A 13 20.47 -6.84 -0.98
CA SER A 13 21.31 -5.72 -0.56
C SER A 13 22.00 -4.97 -1.72
N SER A 14 21.81 -5.41 -2.97
CA SER A 14 22.40 -4.85 -4.19
C SER A 14 21.67 -3.67 -4.81
N TYR A 15 20.51 -3.26 -4.29
CA TYR A 15 19.79 -2.13 -4.90
C TYR A 15 20.41 -0.77 -4.55
N PRO A 16 20.63 0.08 -5.57
CA PRO A 16 21.15 1.42 -5.37
C PRO A 16 20.17 2.28 -4.57
N ASN A 17 20.72 3.11 -3.68
CA ASN A 17 19.98 4.13 -2.96
C ASN A 17 19.61 5.27 -3.90
N TYR A 18 18.48 5.16 -4.58
CA TYR A 18 18.03 6.21 -5.48
C TYR A 18 17.53 7.44 -4.71
N VAL A 19 18.05 8.60 -5.09
CA VAL A 19 17.71 9.90 -4.51
C VAL A 19 16.99 10.82 -5.51
N ASP A 20 16.28 11.81 -4.98
CA ASP A 20 15.69 12.92 -5.73
C ASP A 20 16.74 14.01 -5.98
N ILE A 21 16.35 15.10 -6.66
CA ILE A 21 17.26 16.22 -6.96
C ILE A 21 17.83 16.90 -5.70
N ASN A 22 17.21 16.70 -4.53
CA ASN A 22 17.66 17.25 -3.26
C ASN A 22 18.47 16.23 -2.43
N GLY A 23 18.83 15.09 -3.01
CA GLY A 23 19.59 14.04 -2.32
C GLY A 23 18.76 13.24 -1.31
N ARG A 24 17.43 13.32 -1.36
CA ARG A 24 16.56 12.53 -0.48
C ARG A 24 16.18 11.23 -1.16
N LEU A 25 16.17 10.12 -0.43
CA LEU A 25 15.68 8.85 -0.97
C LEU A 25 14.28 9.03 -1.59
N THR A 26 14.08 8.46 -2.78
CA THR A 26 12.98 8.88 -3.65
C THR A 26 11.97 7.80 -4.03
N ILE A 27 12.36 6.52 -4.03
CA ILE A 27 11.45 5.43 -4.33
C ILE A 27 11.34 4.49 -3.13
N ASP A 28 10.12 4.06 -2.84
CA ASP A 28 9.88 2.89 -2.00
C ASP A 28 9.38 1.77 -2.91
N ARG A 29 10.27 0.82 -3.21
CA ARG A 29 10.02 -0.32 -4.09
C ARG A 29 8.87 -1.20 -3.59
N SER A 30 8.59 -1.20 -2.29
CA SER A 30 7.49 -1.97 -1.72
C SER A 30 6.11 -1.44 -2.12
N GLY A 31 6.05 -0.25 -2.74
CA GLY A 31 4.84 0.32 -3.34
C GLY A 31 4.27 -0.47 -4.52
N PHE A 32 5.06 -1.35 -5.15
CA PHE A 32 4.67 -2.10 -6.34
C PHE A 32 4.84 -3.60 -6.12
N ASN A 33 3.92 -4.41 -6.66
CA ASN A 33 4.03 -5.86 -6.62
C ASN A 33 3.25 -6.58 -7.74
N VAL A 34 3.95 -7.34 -8.57
CA VAL A 34 3.36 -8.18 -9.66
C VAL A 34 3.24 -9.66 -9.31
N ASN A 35 3.56 -10.07 -8.09
CA ASN A 35 3.27 -11.42 -7.62
C ASN A 35 1.77 -11.57 -7.36
N GLN A 36 1.29 -12.81 -7.33
CA GLN A 36 -0.11 -13.13 -7.00
C GLN A 36 -0.47 -12.85 -5.52
N SER A 37 0.53 -12.55 -4.68
CA SER A 37 0.35 -12.18 -3.28
C SER A 37 1.43 -11.18 -2.84
N VAL A 38 1.02 -10.20 -2.02
CA VAL A 38 1.92 -9.22 -1.39
C VAL A 38 2.51 -9.71 -0.06
N GLN A 39 2.22 -10.95 0.37
CA GLN A 39 2.65 -11.53 1.66
C GLN A 39 2.36 -10.60 2.85
N TYR A 40 1.22 -9.92 2.81
CA TYR A 40 0.75 -8.97 3.81
C TYR A 40 -0.76 -9.11 3.98
N THR A 41 -1.22 -9.05 5.23
CA THR A 41 -2.64 -9.15 5.56
C THR A 41 -3.02 -8.06 6.56
N ASN A 42 -4.05 -7.29 6.24
CA ASN A 42 -4.63 -6.29 7.12
C ASN A 42 -6.15 -6.17 6.84
N LYS A 43 -6.84 -7.30 7.08
CA LYS A 43 -8.24 -7.49 6.68
C LYS A 43 -9.28 -6.75 7.52
N ASN A 44 -8.88 -6.11 8.62
CA ASN A 44 -9.81 -5.49 9.57
C ASN A 44 -9.31 -4.12 10.08
N TRP A 45 -8.61 -3.35 9.25
CA TRP A 45 -8.03 -2.08 9.70
C TRP A 45 -9.08 -1.02 10.05
N MET A 46 -10.25 -1.01 9.39
CA MET A 46 -11.30 -0.03 9.69
C MET A 46 -11.96 -0.28 11.05
N ASN A 47 -11.86 -1.49 11.63
CA ASN A 47 -12.31 -1.80 13.00
C ASN A 47 -11.75 -0.86 14.07
N TYR A 48 -10.58 -0.26 13.82
CA TYR A 48 -9.87 0.59 14.78
C TYR A 48 -10.09 2.09 14.54
N ILE A 49 -11.03 2.45 13.65
CA ILE A 49 -11.39 3.83 13.34
C ILE A 49 -12.74 4.13 13.98
N ASP A 50 -12.92 5.34 14.53
CA ASP A 50 -14.18 5.76 15.13
C ASP A 50 -15.34 5.76 14.10
N ASN A 51 -16.55 5.44 14.56
CA ASN A 51 -17.74 5.43 13.71
C ASN A 51 -18.08 6.81 13.14
N SER A 52 -17.71 7.89 13.82
CA SER A 52 -18.01 9.27 13.41
C SER A 52 -17.18 9.75 12.22
N ARG A 53 -16.04 9.12 11.92
CA ARG A 53 -15.22 9.51 10.76
C ARG A 53 -16.01 9.31 9.47
N THR A 54 -16.03 10.34 8.64
CA THR A 54 -16.63 10.29 7.31
C THR A 54 -15.71 9.58 6.32
N ILE A 55 -16.29 9.07 5.22
CA ILE A 55 -15.50 8.39 4.17
C ILE A 55 -14.46 9.31 3.54
N SER A 56 -14.77 10.59 3.35
CA SER A 56 -13.81 11.57 2.82
C SER A 56 -12.61 11.83 3.72
N GLU A 57 -12.72 11.57 5.03
CA GLU A 57 -11.61 11.73 5.98
C GLU A 57 -10.65 10.54 5.98
N LEU A 58 -10.98 9.46 5.26
CA LEU A 58 -10.17 8.24 5.20
C LEU A 58 -9.21 8.25 4.01
N SER A 59 -7.98 7.82 4.25
CA SER A 59 -7.07 7.41 3.19
C SER A 59 -7.32 5.93 2.89
N ILE A 60 -7.84 5.61 1.70
CA ILE A 60 -8.31 4.25 1.37
C ILE A 60 -7.46 3.68 0.22
N PRO A 61 -6.77 2.54 0.43
CA PRO A 61 -6.07 1.86 -0.66
C PRO A 61 -7.08 1.15 -1.56
N GLY A 62 -6.79 1.17 -2.86
CA GLY A 62 -7.69 0.66 -3.88
C GLY A 62 -6.99 0.23 -5.16
N THR A 63 -7.74 -0.51 -5.97
CA THR A 63 -7.25 -1.18 -7.18
C THR A 63 -8.04 -0.73 -8.41
N HIS A 64 -7.33 -0.22 -9.42
CA HIS A 64 -7.89 -0.01 -10.76
C HIS A 64 -8.07 -1.36 -11.46
N GLY A 65 -9.16 -1.52 -12.22
CA GLY A 65 -9.48 -2.78 -12.91
C GLY A 65 -9.32 -3.98 -11.99
N SER A 66 -10.06 -4.03 -10.86
CA SER A 66 -9.76 -4.95 -9.75
C SER A 66 -9.82 -6.43 -10.14
N MET A 67 -10.56 -6.74 -11.19
CA MET A 67 -10.68 -8.09 -11.77
C MET A 67 -9.90 -8.25 -13.08
N ALA A 68 -9.15 -7.24 -13.54
CA ALA A 68 -8.38 -7.28 -14.78
C ALA A 68 -7.08 -8.10 -14.59
N LEU A 69 -7.26 -9.42 -14.48
CA LEU A 69 -6.21 -10.42 -14.24
C LEU A 69 -5.70 -11.07 -15.54
N TYR A 70 -6.49 -11.01 -16.60
CA TYR A 70 -6.29 -11.74 -17.84
C TYR A 70 -6.18 -10.80 -19.05
N GLY A 71 -5.05 -10.88 -19.75
CA GLY A 71 -4.71 -9.99 -20.85
C GLY A 71 -5.40 -10.28 -22.18
N SER A 72 -5.98 -11.48 -22.34
CA SER A 72 -6.44 -12.00 -23.64
C SER A 72 -5.37 -11.82 -24.74
N ILE A 73 -5.78 -11.56 -25.99
CA ILE A 73 -4.91 -11.35 -27.15
C ILE A 73 -3.98 -10.13 -27.03
N LEU A 74 -4.31 -9.14 -26.18
CA LEU A 74 -3.51 -7.91 -25.99
C LEU A 74 -2.51 -8.00 -24.84
N GLY A 75 -2.46 -9.15 -24.15
CA GLY A 75 -1.45 -9.45 -23.13
C GLY A 75 -1.41 -8.42 -22.00
N HIS A 76 -0.20 -8.01 -21.61
CA HIS A 76 0.05 -7.20 -20.40
C HIS A 76 -0.60 -5.80 -20.40
N ILE A 77 -1.12 -5.31 -21.53
CA ILE A 77 -1.79 -4.01 -21.61
C ILE A 77 -3.11 -4.03 -20.83
N LEU A 78 -3.81 -5.18 -20.85
CA LEU A 78 -5.13 -5.34 -20.22
C LEU A 78 -5.07 -5.96 -18.83
N ILE A 79 -3.87 -6.16 -18.28
CA ILE A 79 -3.69 -6.68 -16.93
C ILE A 79 -3.37 -5.50 -16.00
N ASN A 80 -4.23 -5.28 -15.02
CA ASN A 80 -4.05 -4.25 -13.99
C ASN A 80 -3.66 -4.84 -12.64
N GLN A 81 -4.03 -6.10 -12.40
CA GLN A 81 -3.81 -6.79 -11.12
C GLN A 81 -3.23 -8.19 -11.34
N THR A 82 -2.52 -8.68 -10.33
CA THR A 82 -2.08 -10.08 -10.22
C THR A 82 -2.67 -10.79 -9.01
N MET A 83 -3.07 -10.03 -7.99
CA MET A 83 -3.83 -10.54 -6.85
C MET A 83 -5.28 -10.77 -7.27
N ASN A 84 -5.86 -11.91 -6.94
CA ASN A 84 -7.31 -12.06 -7.02
C ASN A 84 -8.02 -11.18 -5.97
N LEU A 85 -9.33 -11.02 -6.10
CA LEU A 85 -10.11 -10.11 -5.25
C LEU A 85 -10.01 -10.45 -3.76
N ASP A 86 -10.04 -11.73 -3.39
CA ASP A 86 -9.89 -12.15 -1.98
C ASP A 86 -8.55 -11.73 -1.39
N ILE A 87 -7.45 -11.87 -2.15
CA ILE A 87 -6.12 -11.45 -1.70
C ILE A 87 -6.06 -9.93 -1.59
N GLN A 88 -6.65 -9.18 -2.54
CA GLN A 88 -6.74 -7.72 -2.46
C GLN A 88 -7.43 -7.28 -1.17
N LEU A 89 -8.64 -7.80 -0.90
CA LEU A 89 -9.44 -7.48 0.28
C LEU A 89 -8.71 -7.85 1.59
N ASN A 90 -8.12 -9.04 1.65
CA ASN A 90 -7.35 -9.50 2.82
C ASN A 90 -6.06 -8.70 3.05
N SER A 91 -5.47 -8.13 1.99
CA SER A 91 -4.29 -7.27 2.09
C SER A 91 -4.64 -5.87 2.62
N GLY A 92 -5.91 -5.46 2.55
CA GLY A 92 -6.39 -4.18 3.10
C GLY A 92 -7.06 -3.26 2.09
N ILE A 93 -7.19 -3.66 0.82
CA ILE A 93 -7.91 -2.93 -0.23
C ILE A 93 -9.38 -2.75 0.16
N ARG A 94 -9.91 -1.52 0.06
CA ARG A 94 -11.33 -1.21 0.33
C ARG A 94 -12.01 -0.40 -0.78
N TYR A 95 -11.27 0.07 -1.79
CA TYR A 95 -11.84 0.55 -3.05
C TYR A 95 -11.54 -0.44 -4.17
N ILE A 96 -12.58 -0.84 -4.91
CA ILE A 96 -12.45 -1.74 -6.05
C ILE A 96 -13.18 -1.17 -7.27
N ASP A 97 -12.50 -1.18 -8.42
CA ASP A 97 -13.04 -0.81 -9.73
C ASP A 97 -13.52 -2.05 -10.48
N ILE A 98 -14.84 -2.21 -10.61
CA ILE A 98 -15.53 -3.34 -11.23
C ILE A 98 -16.17 -2.88 -12.53
N ARG A 99 -15.77 -3.52 -13.63
CA ARG A 99 -16.19 -3.15 -14.98
C ARG A 99 -16.99 -4.29 -15.59
N CYS A 100 -18.26 -4.01 -15.86
CA CYS A 100 -19.24 -5.00 -16.28
C CYS A 100 -19.62 -4.76 -17.73
N ARG A 101 -19.53 -5.80 -18.57
CA ARG A 101 -20.18 -5.78 -19.87
C ARG A 101 -21.63 -6.21 -19.70
N HIS A 102 -22.57 -5.53 -20.35
CA HIS A 102 -23.98 -5.90 -20.28
C HIS A 102 -24.33 -6.89 -21.39
N TYR A 103 -24.51 -8.15 -21.02
CA TYR A 103 -24.64 -9.24 -21.99
C TYR A 103 -25.77 -10.19 -21.57
N TYR A 104 -26.81 -10.29 -22.41
CA TYR A 104 -28.01 -11.12 -22.16
C TYR A 104 -28.54 -10.94 -20.73
N ASN A 105 -28.74 -9.68 -20.33
CA ASN A 105 -29.20 -9.28 -19.01
C ASN A 105 -28.29 -9.73 -17.86
N SER A 106 -27.01 -10.00 -18.11
CA SER A 106 -26.02 -10.40 -17.12
C SER A 106 -24.79 -9.49 -17.20
N PHE A 107 -23.96 -9.54 -16.15
CA PHE A 107 -22.74 -8.74 -16.04
C PHE A 107 -21.47 -9.60 -15.97
N PRO A 108 -20.99 -10.15 -17.10
CA PRO A 108 -19.62 -10.65 -17.18
C PRO A 108 -18.60 -9.52 -16.99
N ILE A 109 -17.55 -9.81 -16.22
CA ILE A 109 -16.50 -8.85 -15.89
C ILE A 109 -15.49 -8.76 -17.04
N HIS A 110 -15.15 -7.53 -17.41
CA HIS A 110 -14.32 -7.24 -18.57
C HIS A 110 -13.31 -6.14 -18.30
N HIS A 111 -12.25 -6.14 -19.11
CA HIS A 111 -11.37 -4.99 -19.31
C HIS A 111 -11.12 -4.85 -20.81
N ASP A 112 -11.72 -3.83 -21.41
CA ASP A 112 -11.90 -3.70 -22.85
C ASP A 112 -12.46 -5.01 -23.45
N LEU A 113 -11.96 -5.48 -24.58
CA LEU A 113 -12.36 -6.75 -25.21
C LEU A 113 -12.14 -8.01 -24.34
N ALA A 114 -11.35 -7.96 -23.28
CA ALA A 114 -10.94 -9.16 -22.54
C ALA A 114 -11.95 -9.53 -21.44
N PHE A 115 -12.61 -10.69 -21.60
CA PHE A 115 -13.34 -11.35 -20.52
C PHE A 115 -12.39 -11.79 -19.42
N GLN A 116 -12.76 -11.52 -18.17
CA GLN A 116 -11.89 -11.75 -17.01
C GLN A 116 -12.20 -13.05 -16.24
N ASP A 117 -12.84 -14.00 -16.92
CA ASP A 117 -13.21 -15.31 -16.34
C ASP A 117 -14.05 -15.21 -15.06
N ALA A 118 -14.92 -14.18 -14.99
CA ALA A 118 -15.76 -13.90 -13.83
C ALA A 118 -17.03 -13.14 -14.22
N TYR A 119 -18.08 -13.30 -13.43
CA TYR A 119 -19.31 -12.53 -13.48
C TYR A 119 -19.49 -11.69 -12.21
N PHE A 120 -20.42 -10.75 -12.24
CA PHE A 120 -20.70 -9.87 -11.11
C PHE A 120 -21.13 -10.62 -9.85
N ASN A 121 -21.76 -11.80 -9.97
CA ASN A 121 -22.05 -12.64 -8.80
C ASN A 121 -20.77 -13.11 -8.09
N ASP A 122 -19.71 -13.48 -8.83
CA ASP A 122 -18.44 -13.91 -8.23
C ASP A 122 -17.81 -12.75 -7.42
N VAL A 123 -17.90 -11.52 -7.95
CA VAL A 123 -17.47 -10.30 -7.24
C VAL A 123 -18.28 -10.10 -5.96
N LEU A 124 -19.60 -10.20 -6.04
CA LEU A 124 -20.49 -10.05 -4.87
C LEU A 124 -20.23 -11.13 -3.82
N ASP A 125 -20.01 -12.37 -4.23
CA ASP A 125 -19.75 -13.48 -3.32
C ASP A 125 -18.45 -13.26 -2.54
N SER A 126 -17.35 -12.88 -3.21
CA SER A 126 -16.09 -12.50 -2.52
C SER A 126 -16.31 -11.35 -1.53
N VAL A 127 -16.95 -10.26 -1.98
CA VAL A 127 -17.15 -9.06 -1.15
C VAL A 127 -18.06 -9.34 0.05
N ILE A 128 -19.18 -10.03 -0.15
CA ILE A 128 -20.12 -10.36 0.92
C ILE A 128 -19.49 -11.34 1.90
N ASN A 129 -18.76 -12.36 1.43
CA ASN A 129 -18.05 -13.28 2.31
C ASN A 129 -16.98 -12.56 3.14
N PHE A 130 -16.28 -11.59 2.55
CA PHE A 130 -15.35 -10.72 3.26
C PHE A 130 -16.04 -9.87 4.33
N LEU A 131 -17.17 -9.22 4.00
CA LEU A 131 -17.93 -8.38 4.94
C LEU A 131 -18.55 -9.21 6.07
N LYS A 132 -19.01 -10.43 5.81
CA LYS A 132 -19.48 -11.36 6.87
C LYS A 132 -18.37 -11.68 7.88
N GLN A 133 -17.15 -11.89 7.39
CA GLN A 133 -15.99 -12.20 8.24
C GLN A 133 -15.39 -10.96 8.92
N ASN A 134 -15.62 -9.77 8.35
CA ASN A 134 -15.09 -8.50 8.84
C ASN A 134 -16.21 -7.44 8.86
N PRO A 135 -17.25 -7.59 9.72
CA PRO A 135 -18.47 -6.78 9.68
C PRO A 135 -18.27 -5.30 10.03
N ARG A 136 -17.05 -4.94 10.47
CA ARG A 136 -16.68 -3.55 10.73
C ARG A 136 -15.99 -2.87 9.55
N GLU A 137 -15.72 -3.57 8.48
CA GLU A 137 -15.19 -2.98 7.25
C GLU A 137 -16.35 -2.50 6.36
N THR A 138 -16.03 -1.68 5.37
CA THR A 138 -16.94 -1.29 4.28
C THR A 138 -16.18 -1.39 2.96
N ILE A 139 -16.85 -1.71 1.86
CA ILE A 139 -16.25 -1.75 0.53
C ILE A 139 -16.83 -0.65 -0.34
N LEU A 140 -15.98 0.18 -0.94
CA LEU A 140 -16.35 1.12 -1.98
C LEU A 140 -16.19 0.42 -3.32
N MET A 141 -17.30 0.13 -3.98
CA MET A 141 -17.31 -0.59 -5.25
C MET A 141 -17.70 0.37 -6.36
N LYS A 142 -16.73 0.78 -7.19
CA LYS A 142 -17.05 1.43 -8.45
C LYS A 142 -17.60 0.39 -9.40
N VAL A 143 -18.78 0.66 -9.96
CA VAL A 143 -19.38 -0.16 -11.02
C VAL A 143 -19.55 0.70 -12.25
N GLN A 144 -19.01 0.22 -13.37
CA GLN A 144 -19.05 0.89 -14.67
C GLN A 144 -19.49 -0.09 -15.75
N GLU A 145 -20.25 0.40 -16.73
CA GLU A 145 -20.52 -0.34 -17.95
C GLU A 145 -19.32 -0.31 -18.89
N GLU A 146 -18.79 -1.49 -19.24
CA GLU A 146 -17.61 -1.65 -20.08
C GLU A 146 -18.00 -1.79 -21.56
N ILE A 147 -18.01 -0.66 -22.26
CA ILE A 147 -18.36 -0.53 -23.69
C ILE A 147 -17.08 -0.55 -24.56
N GLY A 148 -16.16 -1.45 -24.23
CA GLY A 148 -14.86 -1.59 -24.90
C GLY A 148 -14.95 -1.83 -26.41
N THR A 149 -13.82 -1.67 -27.09
CA THR A 149 -13.73 -1.81 -28.55
C THR A 149 -14.09 -3.23 -28.98
N GLY A 150 -15.01 -3.35 -29.94
CA GLY A 150 -15.39 -4.64 -30.54
C GLY A 150 -16.25 -5.56 -29.66
N ALA A 151 -16.73 -5.09 -28.50
CA ALA A 151 -17.61 -5.88 -27.65
C ALA A 151 -18.66 -4.99 -26.93
N PRO A 152 -19.63 -4.47 -27.70
CA PRO A 152 -20.71 -3.65 -27.15
C PRO A 152 -21.68 -4.49 -26.30
N PRO A 153 -22.57 -3.84 -25.53
CA PRO A 153 -23.72 -4.52 -24.93
C PRO A 153 -24.52 -5.31 -25.97
N GLU A 154 -24.93 -6.53 -25.62
CA GLU A 154 -25.63 -7.44 -26.55
C GLU A 154 -26.77 -8.19 -25.85
N GLY A 155 -27.90 -8.38 -26.55
CA GLY A 155 -28.96 -9.31 -26.14
C GLY A 155 -29.76 -8.89 -24.90
N ASN A 156 -29.69 -7.64 -24.47
CA ASN A 156 -30.33 -7.16 -23.24
C ASN A 156 -31.78 -6.73 -23.46
N THR A 157 -32.68 -7.16 -22.58
CA THR A 157 -34.07 -6.68 -22.52
C THR A 157 -34.33 -5.73 -21.35
N ARG A 158 -33.32 -5.55 -20.49
CA ARG A 158 -33.29 -4.61 -19.36
C ARG A 158 -32.26 -3.53 -19.65
N THR A 159 -32.43 -2.37 -19.04
CA THR A 159 -31.35 -1.36 -18.94
C THR A 159 -30.25 -1.85 -17.99
N PHE A 160 -29.05 -1.26 -18.07
CA PHE A 160 -27.97 -1.58 -17.12
C PHE A 160 -28.43 -1.36 -15.66
N ASN A 161 -29.14 -0.26 -15.38
CA ASN A 161 -29.70 0.04 -14.07
C ASN A 161 -30.69 -1.03 -13.56
N GLU A 162 -31.57 -1.54 -14.41
CA GLU A 162 -32.53 -2.61 -14.07
C GLU A 162 -31.85 -3.98 -13.89
N THR A 163 -30.84 -4.28 -14.72
CA THR A 163 -30.03 -5.50 -14.55
C THR A 163 -29.26 -5.44 -13.23
N PHE A 164 -28.61 -4.32 -12.92
CA PHE A 164 -27.93 -4.10 -11.63
C PHE A 164 -28.91 -4.27 -10.46
N ASN A 165 -30.09 -3.65 -10.53
CA ASN A 165 -31.13 -3.79 -9.52
C ASN A 165 -31.48 -5.25 -9.22
N SER A 166 -31.44 -6.12 -10.23
CA SER A 166 -31.75 -7.53 -10.03
C SER A 166 -30.70 -8.29 -9.21
N TYR A 167 -29.44 -7.85 -9.22
CA TYR A 167 -28.38 -8.43 -8.39
C TYR A 167 -28.54 -8.10 -6.91
N LEU A 168 -29.25 -7.01 -6.57
CA LEU A 168 -29.51 -6.60 -5.20
C LEU A 168 -30.59 -7.44 -4.51
N LYS A 169 -31.44 -8.13 -5.29
CA LYS A 169 -32.56 -8.93 -4.75
C LYS A 169 -32.04 -9.98 -3.75
N GLY A 170 -32.51 -9.91 -2.51
CA GLY A 170 -32.08 -10.79 -1.41
C GLY A 170 -30.70 -10.46 -0.82
N LYS A 171 -30.08 -9.36 -1.25
CA LYS A 171 -28.77 -8.86 -0.78
C LYS A 171 -28.83 -7.40 -0.34
N GLU A 172 -30.01 -6.81 -0.26
CA GLU A 172 -30.23 -5.38 -0.06
C GLU A 172 -29.54 -4.86 1.21
N HIS A 173 -29.48 -5.66 2.27
CA HIS A 173 -28.84 -5.28 3.54
C HIS A 173 -27.32 -5.15 3.46
N TYR A 174 -26.68 -5.71 2.42
CA TYR A 174 -25.24 -5.52 2.17
C TYR A 174 -24.94 -4.25 1.38
N PHE A 175 -25.95 -3.50 0.90
CA PHE A 175 -25.72 -2.25 0.18
C PHE A 175 -26.12 -1.08 1.05
N TRP A 176 -25.27 -0.06 1.09
CA TRP A 176 -25.64 1.23 1.64
C TRP A 176 -26.34 2.04 0.56
N ILE A 177 -27.63 2.33 0.79
CA ILE A 177 -28.44 3.16 -0.10
C ILE A 177 -28.62 4.53 0.56
N PRO A 178 -28.28 5.65 -0.10
CA PRO A 178 -28.47 6.97 0.46
C PRO A 178 -29.96 7.25 0.71
N THR A 179 -30.28 7.80 1.89
CA THR A 179 -31.67 8.09 2.30
C THR A 179 -32.15 9.48 1.88
N ASN A 180 -31.24 10.40 1.55
CA ASN A 180 -31.53 11.80 1.21
C ASN A 180 -31.03 12.13 -0.21
N ASN A 181 -31.96 12.35 -1.15
CA ASN A 181 -31.66 12.63 -2.56
C ASN A 181 -31.25 14.09 -2.84
N SER A 182 -30.74 14.86 -1.85
CA SER A 182 -30.76 16.33 -1.97
C SER A 182 -29.52 17.11 -1.51
N SER A 183 -28.45 16.47 -1.05
CA SER A 183 -27.21 17.20 -0.74
C SER A 183 -26.00 16.53 -1.37
N ASN A 184 -25.48 17.14 -2.44
CA ASN A 184 -24.13 16.94 -2.92
C ASN A 184 -23.17 17.79 -2.06
N PRO A 185 -22.08 17.24 -1.51
CA PRO A 185 -21.65 15.85 -1.62
C PRO A 185 -22.31 14.94 -0.58
N ILE A 186 -22.69 13.74 -1.03
CA ILE A 186 -23.03 12.62 -0.15
C ILE A 186 -21.73 12.09 0.46
N ASN A 187 -21.64 12.13 1.79
CA ASN A 187 -20.45 11.71 2.52
C ASN A 187 -20.83 11.01 3.84
N PRO A 188 -21.12 9.70 3.79
CA PRO A 188 -21.56 8.97 4.98
C PRO A 188 -20.43 8.81 6.00
N THR A 189 -20.82 8.68 7.26
CA THR A 189 -19.93 8.25 8.33
C THR A 189 -19.61 6.75 8.19
N LEU A 190 -18.45 6.34 8.70
CA LEU A 190 -18.02 4.94 8.70
C LEU A 190 -19.04 4.06 9.44
N GLY A 191 -19.62 4.56 10.54
CA GLY A 191 -20.66 3.88 11.30
C GLY A 191 -21.91 3.52 10.49
N GLU A 192 -22.33 4.37 9.56
CA GLU A 192 -23.52 4.14 8.71
C GLU A 192 -23.30 3.03 7.67
N VAL A 193 -22.04 2.80 7.29
CA VAL A 193 -21.65 1.96 6.14
C VAL A 193 -20.95 0.66 6.52
N ARG A 194 -20.60 0.44 7.80
CA ARG A 194 -19.99 -0.82 8.23
C ARG A 194 -20.85 -2.03 7.85
N GLY A 195 -20.19 -3.07 7.36
CA GLY A 195 -20.82 -4.30 6.89
C GLY A 195 -21.51 -4.15 5.54
N LYS A 196 -21.36 -3.01 4.86
CA LYS A 196 -22.03 -2.70 3.59
C LYS A 196 -21.05 -2.36 2.48
N ILE A 197 -21.60 -2.35 1.27
CA ILE A 197 -21.01 -1.90 0.03
C ILE A 197 -21.55 -0.50 -0.23
N ILE A 198 -20.65 0.47 -0.37
CA ILE A 198 -20.96 1.79 -0.93
C ILE A 198 -20.75 1.67 -2.43
N LEU A 199 -21.84 1.70 -3.20
CA LEU A 199 -21.72 1.75 -4.65
C LEU A 199 -21.23 3.14 -5.07
N LEU A 200 -20.16 3.18 -5.86
CA LEU A 200 -19.76 4.35 -6.63
C LEU A 200 -20.29 4.15 -8.05
N GLN A 201 -21.47 4.69 -8.29
CA GLN A 201 -22.28 4.41 -9.47
C GLN A 201 -21.73 5.19 -10.67
N ASN A 202 -21.11 4.50 -11.63
CA ASN A 202 -20.63 5.08 -12.89
C ASN A 202 -21.41 4.51 -14.08
N PHE A 203 -22.74 4.58 -14.00
CA PHE A 203 -23.66 4.21 -15.07
C PHE A 203 -24.98 4.99 -14.91
N PRO A 204 -25.68 5.29 -16.02
CA PRO A 204 -26.93 6.05 -15.98
C PRO A 204 -28.09 5.21 -15.43
N GLY A 205 -29.08 5.87 -14.84
CA GLY A 205 -30.37 5.26 -14.54
C GLY A 205 -31.22 6.04 -13.53
N SER A 206 -32.50 5.69 -13.44
CA SER A 206 -33.49 6.41 -12.63
C SER A 206 -33.41 6.09 -11.14
N ARG A 207 -32.93 4.90 -10.78
CA ARG A 207 -32.67 4.53 -9.38
C ARG A 207 -31.22 4.79 -9.03
N GLN A 208 -31.00 5.55 -7.96
CA GLN A 208 -29.71 5.72 -7.32
C GLN A 208 -29.46 4.59 -6.32
N PHE A 209 -28.36 3.87 -6.48
CA PHE A 209 -27.97 2.78 -5.58
C PHE A 209 -26.80 3.14 -4.65
N GLY A 210 -26.20 4.32 -4.81
CA GLY A 210 -25.05 4.77 -4.04
C GLY A 210 -24.66 6.19 -4.42
N ILE A 211 -23.37 6.50 -4.33
CA ILE A 211 -22.83 7.82 -4.68
C ILE A 211 -22.62 7.88 -6.19
N ASP A 212 -23.16 8.90 -6.85
CA ASP A 212 -22.90 9.13 -8.28
C ASP A 212 -21.41 9.46 -8.48
N TRP A 213 -20.76 8.77 -9.41
CA TRP A 213 -19.34 8.95 -9.70
C TRP A 213 -18.99 10.41 -10.08
N SER A 214 -19.91 11.11 -10.74
CA SER A 214 -19.73 12.51 -11.14
C SER A 214 -19.69 13.50 -9.96
N TRP A 215 -20.09 13.07 -8.75
CA TRP A 215 -20.02 13.89 -7.55
C TRP A 215 -18.70 13.77 -6.80
N LEU A 216 -17.83 12.83 -7.20
CA LEU A 216 -16.51 12.66 -6.60
C LEU A 216 -15.51 13.62 -7.24
N TYR A 217 -14.47 13.99 -6.49
CA TYR A 217 -13.36 14.76 -7.05
C TYR A 217 -12.31 13.79 -7.57
N VAL A 218 -12.31 13.57 -8.89
CA VAL A 218 -11.53 12.51 -9.54
C VAL A 218 -10.40 13.07 -10.39
N HIS A 219 -9.21 12.51 -10.23
CA HIS A 219 -8.14 12.62 -11.22
C HIS A 219 -7.97 11.28 -11.94
N ASP A 220 -7.97 11.32 -13.27
CA ASP A 220 -7.79 10.15 -14.12
C ASP A 220 -7.15 10.45 -15.49
N MET A 221 -5.89 10.89 -15.50
CA MET A 221 -5.05 10.86 -16.72
C MET A 221 -4.67 9.41 -17.03
N TRP A 222 -5.61 8.61 -17.52
CA TRP A 222 -5.43 7.17 -17.74
C TRP A 222 -4.65 6.85 -19.02
N GLU A 223 -4.76 7.68 -20.06
CA GLU A 223 -4.09 7.48 -21.35
C GLU A 223 -2.82 8.33 -21.45
N LEU A 224 -1.67 7.70 -21.75
CA LEU A 224 -0.39 8.36 -21.94
C LEU A 224 0.07 8.27 -23.40
N ASP A 225 0.55 9.39 -23.95
CA ASP A 225 1.19 9.48 -25.26
C ASP A 225 2.68 9.14 -25.15
N GLY A 226 2.96 7.90 -24.77
CA GLY A 226 4.32 7.40 -24.55
C GLY A 226 4.92 7.72 -23.18
N SER A 227 6.10 7.13 -22.92
CA SER A 227 6.73 7.15 -21.59
C SER A 227 7.15 8.54 -21.12
N SER A 228 7.34 9.51 -22.04
CA SER A 228 7.65 10.90 -21.71
C SER A 228 6.56 11.58 -20.85
N GLN A 229 5.33 11.10 -20.90
CA GLN A 229 4.21 11.64 -20.11
C GLN A 229 4.07 11.04 -18.70
N ILE A 230 4.86 10.04 -18.33
CA ILE A 230 4.79 9.42 -17.00
C ILE A 230 5.04 10.44 -15.90
N TYR A 231 5.98 11.36 -16.10
CA TYR A 231 6.22 12.41 -15.12
C TYR A 231 5.03 13.39 -15.01
N ALA A 232 4.42 13.77 -16.14
CA ALA A 232 3.22 14.61 -16.12
C ALA A 232 2.07 13.92 -15.37
N LYS A 233 1.90 12.60 -15.56
CA LYS A 233 0.97 11.78 -14.76
C LYS A 233 1.29 11.86 -13.27
N TRP A 234 2.56 11.71 -12.89
CA TRP A 234 3.00 11.85 -11.50
C TRP A 234 2.69 13.25 -10.93
N GLU A 235 2.93 14.32 -11.68
CA GLU A 235 2.62 15.68 -11.24
C GLU A 235 1.13 15.85 -10.96
N LYS A 236 0.26 15.32 -11.82
CA LYS A 236 -1.18 15.34 -11.58
C LYS A 236 -1.58 14.54 -10.34
N VAL A 237 -0.98 13.37 -10.12
CA VAL A 237 -1.19 12.57 -8.90
C VAL A 237 -0.78 13.37 -7.66
N ARG A 238 0.42 13.93 -7.64
CA ARG A 238 0.97 14.72 -6.54
C ARG A 238 0.07 15.92 -6.22
N ASP A 239 -0.31 16.68 -7.24
CA ASP A 239 -1.13 17.88 -7.08
C ASP A 239 -2.55 17.53 -6.58
N HIS A 240 -3.09 16.37 -7.00
CA HIS A 240 -4.38 15.88 -6.53
C HIS A 240 -4.33 15.47 -5.06
N PHE A 241 -3.26 14.81 -4.60
CA PHE A 241 -3.06 14.52 -3.18
C PHE A 241 -2.92 15.80 -2.34
N PHE A 242 -2.22 16.82 -2.83
CA PHE A 242 -2.16 18.11 -2.12
C PHE A 242 -3.54 18.73 -1.93
N ARG A 243 -4.44 18.61 -2.91
CA ARG A 243 -5.84 19.06 -2.77
C ARG A 243 -6.62 18.22 -1.76
N ALA A 244 -6.46 16.90 -1.79
CA ALA A 244 -7.10 16.01 -0.82
C ALA A 244 -6.68 16.34 0.62
N MET A 245 -5.39 16.62 0.86
CA MET A 245 -4.91 17.04 2.19
C MET A 245 -5.57 18.32 2.70
N GLN A 246 -5.94 19.23 1.79
CA GLN A 246 -6.55 20.52 2.11
C GLN A 246 -8.08 20.45 2.29
N ASN A 247 -8.75 19.46 1.69
CA ASN A 247 -10.21 19.31 1.78
C ASN A 247 -10.62 17.88 2.08
N ARG A 248 -10.93 17.61 3.36
CA ARG A 248 -11.42 16.30 3.83
C ARG A 248 -12.94 16.21 3.93
N ASN A 249 -13.68 17.18 3.40
CA ASN A 249 -15.15 17.16 3.35
C ASN A 249 -15.70 16.62 2.02
N GLN A 250 -14.80 16.41 1.04
CA GLN A 250 -15.11 15.90 -0.29
C GLN A 250 -14.40 14.55 -0.46
N ILE A 251 -15.05 13.60 -1.13
CA ILE A 251 -14.41 12.31 -1.46
C ILE A 251 -13.53 12.52 -2.70
N PHE A 252 -12.23 12.29 -2.53
CA PHE A 252 -11.23 12.32 -3.60
C PHE A 252 -10.92 10.91 -4.08
N VAL A 253 -10.82 10.70 -5.40
CA VAL A 253 -10.30 9.47 -6.00
C VAL A 253 -9.14 9.79 -6.92
N THR A 254 -7.96 9.26 -6.61
CA THR A 254 -6.73 9.52 -7.37
C THR A 254 -6.30 8.25 -8.09
N HIS A 255 -6.41 8.24 -9.43
CA HIS A 255 -5.86 7.16 -10.23
C HIS A 255 -4.35 7.32 -10.37
N LEU A 256 -3.62 6.36 -9.78
CA LEU A 256 -2.19 6.14 -10.03
C LEU A 256 -1.97 5.36 -11.33
N SER A 257 -2.96 4.53 -11.70
CA SER A 257 -2.99 3.74 -12.93
C SER A 257 -2.98 4.61 -14.18
N ALA A 258 -2.30 4.13 -15.22
CA ALA A 258 -2.38 4.64 -16.58
C ALA A 258 -1.80 3.60 -17.54
N ASN A 259 -2.08 3.75 -18.83
CA ASN A 259 -1.49 2.96 -19.90
C ASN A 259 -1.22 3.82 -21.13
N GLY A 260 -0.32 3.34 -21.98
CA GLY A 260 -0.09 3.92 -23.29
C GLY A 260 -1.30 3.82 -24.20
N ARG A 261 -1.34 4.71 -25.20
CA ARG A 261 -2.28 4.62 -26.31
C ARG A 261 -2.21 3.27 -27.01
N ILE A 262 -3.34 2.78 -27.50
CA ILE A 262 -3.38 1.58 -28.35
C ILE A 262 -2.50 1.78 -29.60
N SER A 263 -2.43 3.00 -30.15
CA SER A 263 -1.58 3.33 -31.30
C SER A 263 -0.08 3.18 -31.03
N THR A 264 0.34 3.21 -29.76
CA THR A 264 1.72 2.93 -29.32
C THR A 264 1.85 1.53 -28.74
N LEU A 265 1.00 0.59 -29.17
CA LEU A 265 0.92 -0.78 -28.63
C LEU A 265 0.71 -0.80 -27.10
N GLY A 266 0.06 0.22 -26.54
CA GLY A 266 -0.15 0.33 -25.10
C GLY A 266 1.11 0.67 -24.31
N ASP A 267 2.13 1.28 -24.92
CA ASP A 267 3.32 1.77 -24.23
C ASP A 267 3.18 3.22 -23.75
N PRO A 268 3.44 3.50 -22.46
CA PRO A 268 3.97 2.60 -21.43
C PRO A 268 2.93 1.62 -20.88
N LYS A 269 3.37 0.40 -20.57
CA LYS A 269 2.52 -0.63 -19.94
C LYS A 269 2.11 -0.24 -18.50
N PRO A 270 0.96 -0.72 -17.97
CA PRO A 270 0.49 -0.37 -16.63
C PRO A 270 1.51 -0.62 -15.50
N TRP A 271 2.23 -1.74 -15.57
CA TRP A 271 3.27 -2.07 -14.58
C TRP A 271 4.46 -1.11 -14.65
N PHE A 272 4.79 -0.57 -15.83
CA PHE A 272 5.86 0.40 -16.01
C PHE A 272 5.46 1.75 -15.45
N VAL A 273 4.23 2.22 -15.70
CA VAL A 273 3.70 3.46 -15.08
C VAL A 273 3.73 3.36 -13.55
N SER A 274 3.38 2.19 -13.00
CA SER A 274 3.30 1.97 -11.56
C SER A 274 4.67 1.92 -10.88
N SER A 275 5.69 1.37 -11.55
CA SER A 275 7.00 1.08 -10.95
C SER A 275 8.16 1.94 -11.46
N GLY A 276 8.17 2.27 -12.75
CA GLY A 276 9.33 2.83 -13.46
C GLY A 276 10.46 1.83 -13.66
N PHE A 277 10.22 0.52 -13.49
CA PHE A 277 11.25 -0.52 -13.60
C PHE A 277 11.48 -0.98 -15.03
N ALA A 278 12.67 -1.50 -15.35
CA ALA A 278 13.02 -1.97 -16.69
C ALA A 278 12.22 -3.21 -17.11
N ASP A 279 11.87 -4.06 -16.14
CA ASP A 279 11.15 -5.32 -16.36
C ASP A 279 9.95 -5.44 -15.41
N ARG A 280 8.99 -6.29 -15.81
CA ARG A 280 7.80 -6.61 -15.01
C ARG A 280 8.13 -7.58 -13.87
N GLU A 281 9.02 -7.17 -12.98
CA GLU A 281 9.47 -7.94 -11.83
C GLU A 281 9.71 -7.02 -10.62
N ASN A 282 9.42 -7.52 -9.41
CA ASN A 282 9.55 -6.72 -8.18
C ASN A 282 11.00 -6.30 -7.87
N ASN A 283 11.96 -7.04 -8.42
CA ASN A 283 13.39 -6.93 -8.19
C ASN A 283 14.12 -6.29 -9.40
N SER A 284 13.41 -5.80 -10.41
CA SER A 284 14.03 -5.12 -11.56
C SER A 284 14.57 -3.72 -11.16
N LEU A 285 15.60 -3.23 -11.86
CA LEU A 285 16.14 -1.89 -11.67
C LEU A 285 15.20 -0.83 -12.24
N ALA A 286 15.33 0.43 -11.79
CA ALA A 286 14.61 1.52 -12.42
C ALA A 286 15.14 1.71 -13.85
N ASP A 287 14.26 1.92 -14.82
CA ASP A 287 14.63 2.12 -16.21
C ASP A 287 15.18 3.54 -16.44
N GLN A 288 16.17 3.67 -17.32
CA GLN A 288 16.86 4.93 -17.53
C GLN A 288 16.00 5.89 -18.37
N LEU A 289 15.68 7.05 -17.80
CA LEU A 289 14.98 8.15 -18.48
C LEU A 289 15.94 9.08 -19.23
N SER A 290 17.10 9.37 -18.65
CA SER A 290 18.10 10.28 -19.24
C SER A 290 19.51 9.85 -18.83
N SER A 291 20.47 9.93 -19.75
CA SER A 291 21.90 9.72 -19.46
C SER A 291 22.53 10.91 -18.72
N ASN A 292 21.95 12.10 -18.87
CA ASN A 292 22.46 13.34 -18.31
C ASN A 292 21.60 13.84 -17.14
N PRO A 293 22.19 14.55 -16.16
CA PRO A 293 21.43 15.22 -15.13
C PRO A 293 20.55 16.32 -15.74
N SER A 294 19.39 16.54 -15.13
CA SER A 294 18.38 17.50 -15.57
C SER A 294 17.48 17.86 -14.39
N SER A 295 17.03 19.12 -14.32
CA SER A 295 16.08 19.62 -13.33
C SER A 295 14.62 19.40 -13.72
N ASN A 296 14.33 18.85 -14.91
CA ASN A 296 12.95 18.69 -15.40
C ASN A 296 12.11 17.67 -14.61
N TRP A 297 12.77 16.72 -13.96
CA TRP A 297 12.12 15.63 -13.22
C TRP A 297 12.65 15.57 -11.79
N PRO A 298 12.39 16.58 -10.95
CA PRO A 298 13.00 16.71 -9.63
C PRO A 298 12.68 15.53 -8.70
N ASP A 299 11.50 14.90 -8.86
CA ASP A 299 11.09 13.76 -8.04
C ASP A 299 11.66 12.42 -8.54
N ASN A 300 12.18 12.34 -9.77
CA ASN A 300 12.60 11.07 -10.36
C ASN A 300 13.91 10.52 -9.76
N PRO A 301 14.03 9.19 -9.66
CA PRO A 301 15.20 8.51 -9.12
C PRO A 301 16.51 8.78 -9.86
N ARG A 302 17.60 8.93 -9.08
CA ARG A 302 18.98 9.19 -9.53
C ARG A 302 19.97 8.50 -8.61
N TYR A 303 21.17 8.22 -9.09
CA TYR A 303 22.26 7.76 -8.22
C TYR A 303 22.85 8.88 -7.36
N HIS A 304 22.86 10.10 -7.88
CA HIS A 304 23.37 11.29 -7.19
C HIS A 304 22.49 12.50 -7.51
N SER A 305 22.36 13.44 -6.58
CA SER A 305 21.43 14.57 -6.69
C SER A 305 21.76 15.53 -7.84
N THR A 306 23.05 15.70 -8.15
CA THR A 306 23.54 16.69 -9.12
C THR A 306 24.25 16.09 -10.34
N SER A 307 24.41 14.77 -10.44
CA SER A 307 25.18 14.14 -11.51
C SER A 307 24.64 12.75 -11.88
N GLY A 308 25.03 12.28 -13.06
CA GLY A 308 24.68 10.96 -13.57
C GLY A 308 23.27 10.86 -14.18
N PRO A 309 22.83 9.64 -14.49
CA PRO A 309 21.56 9.39 -15.15
C PRO A 309 20.36 9.62 -14.23
N ILE A 310 19.22 9.85 -14.86
CA ILE A 310 17.89 9.92 -14.25
C ILE A 310 17.12 8.68 -14.69
N PHE A 311 16.35 8.13 -13.78
CA PHE A 311 15.52 6.95 -13.99
C PHE A 311 14.04 7.31 -13.94
N TYR A 312 13.19 6.48 -14.53
CA TYR A 312 11.75 6.62 -14.38
C TYR A 312 11.33 6.36 -12.94
N GLY A 313 10.53 7.28 -12.38
CA GLY A 313 9.82 7.06 -11.12
C GLY A 313 8.39 6.63 -11.40
N GLY A 314 7.99 5.47 -10.89
CA GLY A 314 6.62 4.99 -11.02
C GLY A 314 5.66 5.64 -10.01
N THR A 315 4.39 5.77 -10.38
CA THR A 315 3.37 6.43 -9.55
C THR A 315 3.19 5.74 -8.20
N ASN A 316 3.25 4.41 -8.13
CA ASN A 316 3.11 3.69 -6.86
C ASN A 316 4.32 3.87 -5.96
N VAL A 317 5.54 3.69 -6.50
CA VAL A 317 6.77 3.74 -5.70
C VAL A 317 7.09 5.15 -5.21
N LEU A 318 6.78 6.17 -6.01
CA LEU A 318 6.88 7.58 -5.62
C LEU A 318 5.79 7.94 -4.60
N THR A 319 4.52 7.55 -4.83
CA THR A 319 3.43 7.79 -3.86
C THR A 319 3.78 7.18 -2.51
N THR A 320 4.21 5.91 -2.51
CA THR A 320 4.58 5.21 -1.28
C THR A 320 5.68 5.95 -0.55
N ARG A 321 6.73 6.40 -1.27
CA ARG A 321 7.80 7.18 -0.66
C ARG A 321 7.28 8.45 0.02
N ARG A 322 6.42 9.20 -0.66
CA ARG A 322 5.90 10.49 -0.18
C ARG A 322 4.90 10.36 0.97
N ILE A 323 4.20 9.23 1.05
CA ILE A 323 3.44 8.89 2.26
C ILE A 323 4.39 8.68 3.43
N ARG A 324 5.46 7.92 3.21
CA ARG A 324 6.37 7.48 4.27
C ARG A 324 7.23 8.59 4.85
N ASP A 325 7.67 9.54 4.02
CA ASP A 325 8.40 10.73 4.49
C ASP A 325 7.49 11.86 5.01
N GLY A 326 6.17 11.62 5.04
CA GLY A 326 5.19 12.56 5.58
C GLY A 326 4.83 13.73 4.65
N ARG A 327 5.35 13.78 3.42
CA ARG A 327 4.94 14.79 2.42
C ARG A 327 3.47 14.63 2.02
N PHE A 328 2.93 13.41 2.06
CA PHE A 328 1.51 13.12 1.93
C PHE A 328 0.96 12.63 3.27
N THR A 329 0.03 13.40 3.85
CA THR A 329 -0.61 13.07 5.14
C THR A 329 -2.06 12.60 4.99
N HIS A 330 -2.61 12.69 3.78
CA HIS A 330 -3.91 12.17 3.40
C HIS A 330 -3.97 12.03 1.87
N THR A 331 -4.55 10.94 1.37
CA THR A 331 -4.59 10.64 -0.07
C THR A 331 -6.00 10.61 -0.65
N GLY A 332 -7.04 10.68 0.18
CA GLY A 332 -8.36 10.18 -0.19
C GLY A 332 -8.29 8.71 -0.62
N ILE A 333 -9.04 8.36 -1.65
CA ILE A 333 -9.04 7.02 -2.24
C ILE A 333 -7.95 6.93 -3.32
N ILE A 334 -7.14 5.88 -3.26
CA ILE A 334 -6.17 5.52 -4.31
C ILE A 334 -6.77 4.46 -5.22
N ALA A 335 -6.62 4.61 -6.53
CA ALA A 335 -6.87 3.56 -7.51
C ALA A 335 -5.56 3.22 -8.24
N ALA A 336 -4.95 2.09 -7.89
CA ALA A 336 -3.62 1.71 -8.37
C ALA A 336 -3.62 0.40 -9.17
N ASP A 337 -2.71 0.27 -10.13
CA ASP A 337 -2.34 -1.01 -10.72
C ASP A 337 -1.24 -1.65 -9.88
N PHE A 338 -1.30 -2.96 -9.64
CA PHE A 338 -0.25 -3.72 -8.92
C PHE A 338 0.23 -3.11 -7.58
N PRO A 339 -0.67 -2.68 -6.67
CA PRO A 339 -0.25 -2.06 -5.41
C PRO A 339 0.51 -3.07 -4.54
N GLY A 340 1.72 -2.70 -4.14
CA GLY A 340 2.53 -3.49 -3.22
C GLY A 340 2.21 -3.21 -1.75
N LYS A 341 2.84 -3.99 -0.85
CA LYS A 341 2.67 -3.85 0.62
C LYS A 341 2.86 -2.41 1.08
N GLY A 342 3.90 -1.72 0.59
CA GLY A 342 4.25 -0.37 0.99
C GLY A 342 3.13 0.62 0.74
N LEU A 343 2.55 0.58 -0.45
CA LEU A 343 1.46 1.48 -0.82
C LEU A 343 0.21 1.18 0.01
N ILE A 344 -0.18 -0.09 0.11
CA ILE A 344 -1.38 -0.51 0.86
C ILE A 344 -1.25 -0.14 2.34
N ASP A 345 -0.17 -0.58 2.99
CA ASP A 345 0.09 -0.35 4.41
C ASP A 345 0.32 1.14 4.72
N GLY A 346 1.05 1.86 3.87
CA GLY A 346 1.29 3.28 3.99
C GLY A 346 0.00 4.08 3.92
N THR A 347 -0.85 3.83 2.92
CA THR A 347 -2.16 4.49 2.80
C THR A 347 -3.05 4.20 4.01
N ILE A 348 -3.08 2.95 4.49
CA ILE A 348 -3.82 2.60 5.71
C ILE A 348 -3.28 3.36 6.92
N ALA A 349 -1.95 3.47 7.06
CA ALA A 349 -1.30 4.11 8.19
C ALA A 349 -1.65 5.61 8.33
N LEU A 350 -1.96 6.30 7.24
CA LEU A 350 -2.41 7.70 7.27
C LEU A 350 -3.70 7.93 8.08
N ASN A 351 -4.50 6.88 8.31
CA ASN A 351 -5.68 6.96 9.16
C ASN A 351 -5.36 6.97 10.66
N PHE A 352 -4.11 6.67 11.04
CA PHE A 352 -3.66 6.46 12.41
C PHE A 352 -2.43 7.33 12.71
N PRO A 353 -2.60 8.66 12.79
CA PRO A 353 -1.50 9.58 13.06
C PRO A 353 -0.78 9.19 14.37
N GLY A 354 0.56 9.22 14.35
CA GLY A 354 1.40 8.82 15.47
C GLY A 354 1.87 7.36 15.44
N THR A 355 1.38 6.54 14.50
CA THR A 355 1.89 5.17 14.29
C THR A 355 3.04 5.18 13.27
N LEU A 356 4.21 4.66 13.65
CA LEU A 356 5.31 4.45 12.69
C LEU A 356 4.99 3.32 11.72
N SER A 357 5.36 3.45 10.46
CA SER A 357 5.16 2.39 9.47
C SER A 357 6.14 2.59 8.32
N GLY A 358 6.81 1.52 7.89
CA GLY A 358 7.83 1.56 6.83
C GLY A 358 9.26 1.38 7.34
N ASP A 359 10.24 1.75 6.52
CA ASP A 359 11.65 1.53 6.80
C ASP A 359 12.26 2.68 7.60
N PHE A 360 12.89 2.34 8.72
CA PHE A 360 13.58 3.29 9.61
C PHE A 360 14.94 2.75 10.03
N GLN A 361 15.85 3.65 10.32
CA GLN A 361 17.00 3.39 11.17
C GLN A 361 16.64 3.68 12.62
N ILE A 362 17.07 2.78 13.52
CA ILE A 362 16.94 2.96 14.97
C ILE A 362 18.27 3.56 15.45
N VAL A 363 18.28 4.86 15.70
CA VAL A 363 19.46 5.67 16.03
C VAL A 363 19.59 5.80 17.55
N THR A 364 20.76 5.53 18.12
CA THR A 364 20.96 5.71 19.58
C THR A 364 21.06 7.19 19.96
N ALA A 365 20.47 7.57 21.10
CA ALA A 365 20.64 8.90 21.67
C ALA A 365 22.01 9.12 22.36
N LEU A 366 22.86 8.08 22.44
CA LEU A 366 24.20 8.22 23.03
C LEU A 366 25.11 9.16 22.22
N ASN A 367 24.97 9.18 20.90
CA ASN A 367 25.73 10.04 20.00
C ASN A 367 24.91 10.61 18.83
N ASN A 368 23.60 10.30 18.77
CA ASN A 368 22.68 10.74 17.74
C ASN A 368 23.08 10.36 16.30
N SER A 369 23.98 9.39 16.13
CA SER A 369 24.55 9.04 14.82
C SER A 369 24.66 7.54 14.57
N SER A 370 25.04 6.75 15.57
CA SER A 370 25.12 5.28 15.45
C SER A 370 23.74 4.64 15.44
N VAL A 371 23.64 3.51 14.74
CA VAL A 371 22.37 2.83 14.43
C VAL A 371 22.42 1.37 14.83
N LEU A 372 21.25 0.77 15.10
CA LEU A 372 21.12 -0.67 15.25
C LEU A 372 21.40 -1.36 13.91
N ASP A 373 22.35 -2.28 13.95
CA ASP A 373 22.93 -2.94 12.81
C ASP A 373 22.87 -4.46 12.97
N LEU A 374 22.30 -5.13 11.96
CA LEU A 374 22.33 -6.58 11.82
C LEU A 374 23.65 -7.04 11.18
N ASN A 375 24.73 -7.00 11.96
CA ASN A 375 26.05 -7.50 11.57
C ASN A 375 26.30 -8.91 12.15
N GLY A 376 26.59 -9.90 11.28
CA GLY A 376 27.02 -11.26 11.67
C GLY A 376 25.93 -12.34 11.70
N ILE A 377 26.06 -13.34 12.58
CA ILE A 377 25.15 -14.49 12.75
C ILE A 377 23.89 -14.04 13.51
N ASN A 378 23.07 -13.21 12.87
CA ASN A 378 21.79 -12.72 13.41
C ASN A 378 21.85 -11.82 14.66
N ASN A 379 23.04 -11.46 15.17
CA ASN A 379 23.14 -10.56 16.32
C ASN A 379 22.89 -9.10 15.91
N VAL A 380 22.29 -8.31 16.80
CA VAL A 380 22.05 -6.87 16.57
C VAL A 380 22.98 -6.07 17.47
N THR A 381 23.81 -5.23 16.86
CA THR A 381 24.82 -4.42 17.54
C THR A 381 24.72 -2.97 17.10
N LEU A 382 25.34 -2.07 17.85
CA LEU A 382 25.44 -0.67 17.46
C LEU A 382 26.61 -0.48 16.48
N TRP A 383 26.38 0.21 15.37
CA TRP A 383 27.44 0.59 14.43
C TRP A 383 27.32 2.02 13.89
N SER A 384 28.40 2.57 13.35
CA SER A 384 28.37 3.81 12.57
C SER A 384 27.42 3.68 11.37
N ASN A 385 26.67 4.75 11.12
CA ASN A 385 25.71 4.80 10.03
C ASN A 385 26.41 4.82 8.67
N ASN A 386 26.20 3.79 7.87
CA ASN A 386 26.60 3.72 6.46
C ASN A 386 25.39 3.63 5.51
N GLU A 387 24.17 3.75 6.06
CA GLU A 387 22.90 3.65 5.35
C GLU A 387 22.66 2.30 4.64
N GLY A 388 23.41 1.26 4.98
CA GLY A 388 23.24 -0.08 4.42
C GLY A 388 21.91 -0.73 4.81
N ASN A 389 21.40 -1.65 3.98
CA ASN A 389 20.13 -2.36 4.25
C ASN A 389 20.16 -3.17 5.55
N HIS A 390 21.34 -3.58 6.03
CA HIS A 390 21.51 -4.26 7.32
C HIS A 390 21.30 -3.33 8.53
N GLN A 391 21.23 -2.01 8.31
CA GLN A 391 20.93 -0.99 9.32
C GLN A 391 19.47 -0.50 9.25
N ARG A 392 18.68 -1.02 8.31
CA ARG A 392 17.30 -0.57 8.06
C ARG A 392 16.31 -1.61 8.55
N TRP A 393 15.25 -1.12 9.19
CA TRP A 393 14.25 -1.92 9.86
C TRP A 393 12.84 -1.52 9.41
N ASN A 394 12.05 -2.46 8.91
CA ASN A 394 10.65 -2.25 8.53
C ASN A 394 9.75 -2.36 9.76
N PHE A 395 9.18 -1.22 10.19
CA PHE A 395 8.18 -1.14 11.25
C PHE A 395 6.81 -1.46 10.66
N THR A 396 6.17 -2.51 11.18
CA THR A 396 4.77 -2.83 10.89
C THR A 396 4.00 -2.89 12.21
N TYR A 397 3.00 -2.03 12.37
CA TYR A 397 2.17 -2.00 13.56
C TYR A 397 1.04 -3.03 13.48
N ASP A 398 1.01 -3.94 14.44
CA ASP A 398 -0.07 -4.90 14.64
C ASP A 398 -1.09 -4.33 15.62
N ARG A 399 -2.22 -3.84 15.08
CA ARG A 399 -3.29 -3.21 15.86
C ARG A 399 -3.98 -4.18 16.82
N SER A 400 -3.98 -5.48 16.51
CA SER A 400 -4.57 -6.49 17.40
C SER A 400 -3.69 -6.73 18.63
N GLU A 401 -2.38 -6.53 18.48
CA GLU A 401 -1.40 -6.72 19.54
C GLU A 401 -1.02 -5.41 20.24
N ASN A 402 -1.44 -4.26 19.72
CA ASN A 402 -1.03 -2.92 20.15
C ASN A 402 0.52 -2.79 20.22
N ALA A 403 1.21 -3.33 19.22
CA ALA A 403 2.67 -3.39 19.19
C ALA A 403 3.21 -3.49 17.77
N TYR A 404 4.50 -3.22 17.62
CA TYR A 404 5.24 -3.30 16.38
C TYR A 404 5.91 -4.65 16.21
N VAL A 405 5.86 -5.19 14.99
CA VAL A 405 6.85 -6.16 14.52
C VAL A 405 7.86 -5.40 13.66
N ILE A 406 9.14 -5.54 14.01
CA ILE A 406 10.24 -4.80 13.40
C ILE A 406 11.10 -5.80 12.62
N ARG A 407 11.06 -5.76 11.28
CA ARG A 407 11.75 -6.72 10.40
C ARG A 407 13.01 -6.14 9.79
N SER A 408 14.01 -6.97 9.55
CA SER A 408 15.19 -6.55 8.80
C SER A 408 14.82 -6.27 7.33
N VAL A 409 15.33 -5.15 6.79
CA VAL A 409 15.22 -4.85 5.35
C VAL A 409 16.18 -5.70 4.52
N SER A 410 17.37 -6.01 5.04
CA SER A 410 18.34 -6.90 4.35
C SER A 410 17.88 -8.35 4.29
N ASN A 411 17.01 -8.79 5.21
CA ASN A 411 16.39 -10.11 5.18
C ASN A 411 15.00 -10.07 5.83
N SER A 412 13.96 -9.98 5.00
CA SER A 412 12.56 -9.86 5.45
C SER A 412 12.02 -11.06 6.23
N ASN A 413 12.74 -12.19 6.24
CA ASN A 413 12.38 -13.33 7.07
C ASN A 413 12.77 -13.11 8.55
N LEU A 414 13.73 -12.21 8.84
CA LEU A 414 14.23 -11.96 10.18
C LEU A 414 13.51 -10.77 10.83
N ALA A 415 13.15 -10.93 12.10
CA ALA A 415 12.59 -9.86 12.92
C ALA A 415 13.39 -9.65 14.20
N LEU A 416 13.50 -8.39 14.61
CA LEU A 416 14.09 -7.99 15.88
C LEU A 416 13.30 -8.66 17.01
N ALA A 417 14.00 -9.40 17.86
CA ALA A 417 13.40 -10.15 18.95
C ALA A 417 14.28 -10.10 20.19
N TRP A 418 13.66 -10.20 21.36
CA TRP A 418 14.37 -10.50 22.59
C TRP A 418 14.70 -12.00 22.62
N ASP A 419 15.98 -12.37 22.82
CA ASP A 419 16.36 -13.74 23.15
C ASP A 419 15.88 -14.08 24.56
N THR A 420 14.76 -14.78 24.62
CA THR A 420 14.14 -15.27 25.86
C THR A 420 14.64 -16.65 26.26
N SER A 421 15.41 -17.31 25.39
CA SER A 421 15.94 -18.67 25.62
C SER A 421 17.17 -18.67 26.52
N SER A 422 17.83 -17.51 26.68
CA SER A 422 19.03 -17.36 27.48
C SER A 422 18.91 -16.23 28.51
N SER A 423 19.72 -16.31 29.57
CA SER A 423 19.75 -15.31 30.64
C SER A 423 20.54 -14.05 30.28
N ASN A 424 21.17 -14.00 29.09
CA ASN A 424 22.04 -12.89 28.68
C ASN A 424 21.26 -11.64 28.22
N ARG A 425 19.92 -11.76 28.13
CA ARG A 425 19.00 -10.68 27.74
C ARG A 425 19.29 -10.08 26.37
N ASN A 426 19.91 -10.85 25.47
CA ASN A 426 20.35 -10.38 24.17
C ASN A 426 19.17 -10.00 23.27
N VAL A 427 19.41 -9.07 22.34
CA VAL A 427 18.47 -8.74 21.27
C VAL A 427 19.11 -9.09 19.94
N PHE A 428 18.36 -9.81 19.12
CA PHE A 428 18.86 -10.42 17.89
C PHE A 428 17.77 -10.41 16.82
N ALA A 429 18.10 -10.79 15.58
CA ALA A 429 17.14 -10.92 14.50
C ALA A 429 16.91 -12.38 14.15
N THR A 430 15.67 -12.87 14.27
CA THR A 430 15.36 -14.30 14.11
C THR A 430 14.15 -14.52 13.22
N PRO A 431 14.05 -15.67 12.51
CA PRO A 431 12.85 -15.98 11.76
C PRO A 431 11.62 -15.94 12.64
N ILE A 432 10.55 -15.30 12.17
CA ILE A 432 9.26 -15.34 12.88
C ILE A 432 8.70 -16.75 12.69
N GLY A 433 8.59 -17.51 13.79
CA GLY A 433 7.95 -18.82 13.80
C GLY A 433 6.45 -18.77 13.51
N SER A 434 5.84 -19.91 13.23
CA SER A 434 4.38 -20.02 12.97
C SER A 434 3.52 -19.65 14.18
N LEU A 435 4.07 -19.76 15.38
CA LEU A 435 3.50 -19.25 16.61
C LEU A 435 4.07 -17.84 16.85
N ARG A 436 3.26 -16.80 16.67
CA ARG A 436 3.61 -15.42 16.99
C ARG A 436 3.89 -15.31 18.49
N GLN A 437 5.15 -15.36 18.89
CA GLN A 437 5.53 -15.23 20.30
C GLN A 437 5.64 -13.75 20.69
N ASN A 438 5.40 -13.46 21.97
CA ASN A 438 5.45 -12.09 22.48
C ASN A 438 6.85 -11.42 22.36
N GLU A 439 7.91 -12.21 22.16
CA GLU A 439 9.29 -11.74 21.99
C GLU A 439 9.55 -10.92 20.72
N TYR A 440 8.69 -11.04 19.70
CA TYR A 440 8.79 -10.31 18.44
C TYR A 440 8.06 -8.96 18.47
N TYR A 441 7.30 -8.69 19.52
CA TYR A 441 6.42 -7.54 19.60
C TYR A 441 7.00 -6.45 20.49
N TRP A 442 7.15 -5.27 19.90
CA TRP A 442 7.76 -4.10 20.51
C TRP A 442 6.73 -3.01 20.75
N ILE A 443 6.66 -2.51 21.99
CA ILE A 443 5.86 -1.35 22.35
C ILE A 443 6.80 -0.15 22.39
N LEU A 444 6.50 0.88 21.60
CA LEU A 444 7.27 2.12 21.57
C LEU A 444 6.58 3.15 22.48
N GLU A 445 7.26 3.52 23.56
CA GLU A 445 6.83 4.62 24.44
C GLU A 445 7.58 5.89 24.07
N LYS A 446 6.88 7.02 23.91
CA LYS A 446 7.51 8.29 23.60
C LYS A 446 8.37 8.76 24.78
N ASN A 447 9.60 9.21 24.51
CA ASN A 447 10.53 9.73 25.50
C ASN A 447 11.24 10.98 24.94
N GLY A 448 10.68 12.16 25.20
CA GLY A 448 11.10 13.40 24.52
C GLY A 448 10.86 13.30 23.00
N ASP A 449 11.92 13.56 22.22
CA ASP A 449 11.92 13.43 20.76
C ASP A 449 12.22 11.98 20.29
N GLY A 450 12.56 11.09 21.21
CA GLY A 450 12.87 9.69 20.94
C GLY A 450 11.83 8.72 21.49
N TYR A 451 12.22 7.45 21.51
CA TYR A 451 11.39 6.33 21.93
C TYR A 451 12.17 5.41 22.87
N ILE A 452 11.44 4.86 23.83
CA ILE A 452 11.84 3.71 24.64
C ILE A 452 11.14 2.48 24.05
N PHE A 453 11.91 1.43 23.81
CA PHE A 453 11.41 0.19 23.22
C PHE A 453 11.22 -0.85 24.33
N LYS A 454 9.96 -1.20 24.59
CA LYS A 454 9.58 -2.32 25.48
C LYS A 454 9.23 -3.54 24.64
N ASN A 455 9.32 -4.72 25.23
CA ASN A 455 8.99 -5.97 24.57
C ASN A 455 7.77 -6.63 25.24
N LYS A 456 6.83 -7.16 24.45
CA LYS A 456 5.61 -7.80 24.98
C LYS A 456 5.86 -9.11 25.70
N TYR A 457 7.03 -9.74 25.57
CA TYR A 457 7.33 -10.99 26.29
C TYR A 457 7.18 -10.81 27.80
N ASN A 458 7.54 -9.64 28.31
CA ASN A 458 7.34 -9.30 29.71
C ASN A 458 6.81 -7.86 29.83
N PRO A 459 5.53 -7.62 29.54
CA PRO A 459 4.97 -6.28 29.37
C PRO A 459 4.85 -5.53 30.70
N ASN A 460 4.80 -6.27 31.80
CA ASN A 460 4.75 -5.75 33.17
C ASN A 460 6.15 -5.52 33.76
N SER A 461 7.21 -5.99 33.08
CA SER A 461 8.58 -5.66 33.50
C SER A 461 8.92 -4.23 33.10
N ASN A 462 9.82 -3.63 33.88
CA ASN A 462 10.43 -2.36 33.53
C ASN A 462 11.59 -2.56 32.53
N MET A 463 11.63 -3.67 31.79
CA MET A 463 12.75 -3.97 30.88
C MET A 463 12.56 -3.29 29.52
N VAL A 464 13.63 -2.64 29.06
CA VAL A 464 13.67 -1.85 27.83
C VAL A 464 14.93 -2.14 27.04
N LEU A 465 14.85 -1.92 25.73
CA LEU A 465 15.99 -1.98 24.83
C LEU A 465 17.09 -1.02 25.30
N THR A 466 18.32 -1.50 25.38
CA THR A 466 19.45 -0.77 25.95
C THR A 466 20.72 -1.06 25.15
N VAL A 467 21.48 0.00 24.83
CA VAL A 467 22.86 -0.15 24.35
C VAL A 467 23.79 -0.40 25.54
N VAL A 468 24.51 -1.52 25.53
CA VAL A 468 25.38 -1.94 26.65
C VAL A 468 26.84 -1.71 26.29
N GLY A 469 27.60 -1.12 27.21
CA GLY A 469 29.05 -0.88 27.05
C GLY A 469 29.42 0.46 26.40
N GLY A 470 28.45 1.32 26.07
CA GLY A 470 28.68 2.65 25.51
C GLY A 470 28.42 2.74 24.01
N ASN A 471 28.97 3.74 23.34
CA ASN A 471 28.68 4.11 21.95
C ASN A 471 29.78 3.72 20.94
N HIS A 472 30.53 2.65 21.23
CA HIS A 472 31.58 2.13 20.35
C HIS A 472 31.02 1.13 19.32
N GLU A 473 31.77 0.90 18.25
CA GLU A 473 31.40 -0.07 17.21
C GLU A 473 31.26 -1.48 17.79
N GLY A 474 30.16 -2.15 17.48
CA GLY A 474 29.85 -3.48 18.00
C GLY A 474 29.27 -3.50 19.41
N ALA A 475 28.96 -2.35 20.03
CA ALA A 475 28.30 -2.33 21.33
C ALA A 475 26.99 -3.15 21.29
N ASN A 476 26.80 -4.02 22.28
CA ASN A 476 25.71 -5.00 22.22
C ASN A 476 24.36 -4.36 22.56
N ILE A 477 23.28 -4.92 22.00
CA ILE A 477 21.91 -4.52 22.31
C ILE A 477 21.26 -5.58 23.19
N GLN A 478 20.76 -5.14 24.35
CA GLN A 478 20.15 -6.04 25.34
C GLN A 478 18.89 -5.43 25.96
N MET A 479 18.10 -6.26 26.61
CA MET A 479 17.03 -5.82 27.48
C MET A 479 17.59 -5.55 28.88
N SER A 480 17.38 -4.37 29.43
CA SER A 480 17.78 -4.00 30.80
C SER A 480 16.68 -3.25 31.52
N GLU A 481 16.73 -3.20 32.85
CA GLU A 481 15.78 -2.40 33.63
C GLU A 481 15.86 -0.92 33.23
N ARG A 482 14.70 -0.28 33.13
CA ARG A 482 14.58 1.11 32.72
C ARG A 482 15.25 2.01 33.76
N VAL A 483 16.18 2.80 33.27
CA VAL A 483 16.87 3.87 33.98
C VAL A 483 16.75 5.15 33.16
N SER A 484 16.97 6.30 33.79
CA SER A 484 17.04 7.55 33.03
C SER A 484 18.39 7.63 32.31
N GLY A 485 18.38 7.76 30.98
CA GLY A 485 19.61 7.99 30.22
C GLY A 485 19.52 7.74 28.72
N ASN A 486 20.55 8.22 28.01
CA ASN A 486 20.62 8.15 26.56
C ASN A 486 20.82 6.72 26.02
N ALA A 487 21.33 5.78 26.83
CA ALA A 487 21.54 4.39 26.44
C ALA A 487 20.24 3.62 26.13
N GLN A 488 19.09 4.13 26.60
CA GLN A 488 17.77 3.51 26.44
C GLN A 488 16.81 4.33 25.57
N THR A 489 17.31 5.44 25.02
CA THR A 489 16.52 6.32 24.15
C THR A 489 17.00 6.17 22.72
N PHE A 490 16.06 5.95 21.81
CA PHE A 490 16.34 5.78 20.39
C PHE A 490 15.49 6.70 19.54
N PHE A 491 16.07 7.27 18.49
CA PHE A 491 15.34 8.01 17.46
C PHE A 491 15.05 7.09 16.29
N ASN A 492 13.86 7.21 15.71
CA ASN A 492 13.51 6.49 14.50
C ASN A 492 13.68 7.43 13.31
N ARG A 493 14.84 7.32 12.64
CA ARG A 493 15.12 8.11 11.44
C ARG A 493 14.50 7.41 10.25
N PHE A 494 13.55 8.08 9.61
CA PHE A 494 12.98 7.58 8.36
C PHE A 494 14.07 7.57 7.28
N ILE A 495 14.20 6.44 6.56
CA ILE A 495 15.22 6.25 5.52
C ILE A 495 14.56 6.17 4.19
#